data_AF-A0AAN9AZB7-F1
#
_entry.id   AF-A0AAN9AZB7-F1
#
_cell.length_a   1.000
_cell.length_b   1.000
_cell.length_c   1.000
_cell.angle_alpha   90.00
_cell.angle_beta   90.00
_cell.angle_gamma   90.00
#
_symmetry.space_group_name_H-M   'P 1'
#
loop_
_entity.id
_entity.type
_entity.pdbx_description
1 polymer ?
#
loop_
_entity_poly.entity_id
_entity_poly.type
_entity_poly.pdbx_seq_one_letter_code
_entity_poly.pdbx_strand_id
1 'polypeptide(L)'
;MFVQDDELLLMDINDTGLAAFNDDPDFHTQEAAPEHTVEEIMYTDVYICCTKAACSKKKYEDGECPNCAARDSHQNTARAVFQLRDGRQVTAFHDELQKLLARDLDLQSNDSLLTQIIDTLPIKFTGQISTNTIRNVVRK
;
A
#
# COMPACT_ATOMS: atom_id res chain seq x y z
N MET A 1 31.82 49.31 21.05
CA MET A 1 31.97 48.32 19.98
C MET A 1 30.92 47.26 20.24
N PHE A 2 29.74 47.43 19.65
CA PHE A 2 28.63 46.50 19.75
C PHE A 2 28.45 45.92 18.35
N VAL A 3 28.60 44.61 18.21
CA VAL A 3 28.18 43.90 17.00
C VAL A 3 26.87 43.23 17.40
N GLN A 4 25.78 43.80 16.90
CA GLN A 4 24.42 43.32 17.06
C GLN A 4 24.17 42.13 16.14
N ASP A 5 23.20 41.34 16.56
CA ASP A 5 22.74 40.05 16.07
C ASP A 5 22.64 39.91 14.54
N ASP A 6 23.15 38.79 14.02
CA ASP A 6 22.84 38.27 12.68
C ASP A 6 21.36 37.84 12.66
N GLU A 7 20.47 38.76 12.29
CA GLU A 7 19.13 38.40 11.82
C GLU A 7 19.26 37.65 10.49
N LEU A 8 19.16 36.33 10.57
CA LEU A 8 18.82 35.47 9.44
C LEU A 8 17.52 36.00 8.80
N LEU A 9 17.67 36.69 7.68
CA LEU A 9 16.58 37.07 6.78
C LEU A 9 15.76 35.81 6.43
N LEU A 10 14.65 35.63 7.13
CA LEU A 10 13.52 34.84 6.67
C LEU A 10 13.10 35.45 5.34
N MET A 11 13.55 34.85 4.23
CA MET A 11 12.94 35.14 2.94
C MET A 11 11.46 34.82 3.07
N ASP A 12 10.62 35.85 2.97
CA ASP A 12 9.18 35.70 2.82
C ASP A 12 8.93 34.71 1.68
N ILE A 13 8.54 33.49 2.03
CA ILE A 13 7.99 32.52 1.08
C ILE A 13 6.64 33.10 0.69
N ASN A 14 6.68 33.97 -0.32
CA ASN A 14 5.52 34.69 -0.80
C ASN A 14 4.50 33.66 -1.32
N ASP A 15 3.28 33.67 -0.79
CA ASP A 15 2.16 32.77 -1.14
C ASP A 15 1.86 32.72 -2.65
N THR A 16 2.34 33.70 -3.41
CA THR A 16 2.26 33.78 -4.87
C THR A 16 3.01 32.65 -5.58
N GLY A 17 4.12 32.16 -5.01
CA GLY A 17 4.85 31.01 -5.56
C GLY A 17 4.09 29.68 -5.39
N LEU A 18 3.35 29.54 -4.29
CA LEU A 18 2.51 28.38 -4.02
C LEU A 18 1.23 28.40 -4.87
N ALA A 19 0.64 29.58 -5.06
CA ALA A 19 -0.51 29.78 -5.95
C ALA A 19 -0.14 29.49 -7.42
N ALA A 20 1.02 29.96 -7.89
CA ALA A 20 1.50 29.69 -9.25
C ALA A 20 1.81 28.20 -9.49
N PHE A 21 2.29 27.47 -8.48
CA PHE A 21 2.48 26.02 -8.56
C PHE A 21 1.14 25.26 -8.58
N ASN A 22 0.16 25.73 -7.81
CA ASN A 22 -1.20 25.17 -7.79
C ASN A 22 -2.04 25.55 -9.02
N ASP A 23 -1.63 26.51 -9.83
CA ASP A 23 -2.31 26.88 -11.09
C ASP A 23 -1.54 26.37 -12.33
N ASP A 24 -0.47 25.59 -12.14
CA ASP A 24 0.29 25.01 -13.24
C ASP A 24 -0.53 23.88 -13.92
N PRO A 25 -1.01 24.08 -15.16
CA PRO A 25 -1.83 23.10 -15.85
C PRO A 25 -1.04 21.83 -16.21
N ASP A 26 0.30 21.87 -16.25
CA ASP A 26 1.12 20.67 -16.43
C ASP A 26 1.12 19.80 -15.16
N PHE A 27 0.96 20.39 -13.96
CA PHE A 27 0.85 19.64 -12.69
C PHE A 27 -0.56 19.05 -12.43
N HIS A 28 -1.59 19.58 -13.07
CA HIS A 28 -2.98 19.08 -12.97
C HIS A 28 -3.32 17.95 -13.92
N THR A 29 -2.37 17.48 -14.72
CA THR A 29 -2.52 16.20 -15.42
C THR A 29 -2.36 15.04 -14.45
N GLN A 30 -3.26 14.94 -13.46
CA GLN A 30 -3.52 13.67 -12.79
C GLN A 30 -4.10 12.73 -13.85
N GLU A 31 -3.22 12.02 -14.56
CA GLU A 31 -3.63 10.86 -15.33
C GLU A 31 -4.42 9.96 -14.37
N ALA A 32 -5.71 9.77 -14.69
CA ALA A 32 -6.58 8.94 -13.88
C ALA A 32 -5.91 7.59 -13.69
N ALA A 33 -5.74 7.17 -12.42
CA ALA A 33 -5.03 5.94 -12.12
C ALA A 33 -5.62 4.78 -12.94
N PRO A 34 -4.78 4.00 -13.65
CA PRO A 34 -5.25 3.00 -14.59
C PRO A 34 -6.18 2.00 -13.89
N GLU A 35 -7.24 1.59 -14.60
CA GLU A 35 -8.14 0.54 -14.13
C GLU A 35 -7.53 -0.83 -14.39
N HIS A 36 -7.59 -1.70 -13.39
CA HIS A 36 -7.11 -3.06 -13.43
C HIS A 36 -8.26 -4.02 -13.11
N THR A 37 -8.25 -5.19 -13.73
CA THR A 37 -9.17 -6.29 -13.42
C THR A 37 -8.36 -7.52 -13.05
N VAL A 38 -8.66 -8.11 -11.91
CA VAL A 38 -8.13 -9.41 -11.50
C VAL A 38 -8.80 -10.49 -12.34
N GLU A 39 -7.98 -11.29 -13.02
CA GLU A 39 -8.44 -12.42 -13.84
C GLU A 39 -8.32 -13.75 -13.07
N GLU A 40 -7.19 -13.95 -12.39
CA GLU A 40 -6.89 -15.20 -11.69
C GLU A 40 -6.19 -14.95 -10.34
N ILE A 41 -6.45 -15.83 -9.38
CA ILE A 41 -5.75 -15.89 -8.09
C ILE A 41 -4.61 -16.91 -8.24
N MET A 42 -3.37 -16.43 -8.22
CA MET A 42 -2.18 -17.29 -8.39
C MET A 42 -1.81 -17.97 -7.07
N TYR A 43 -1.91 -17.24 -5.97
CA TYR A 43 -1.45 -17.71 -4.66
C TYR A 43 -2.06 -16.88 -3.53
N THR A 44 -2.40 -17.51 -2.41
CA THR A 44 -2.79 -16.84 -1.17
C THR A 44 -2.03 -17.42 0.02
N ASP A 45 -1.75 -16.57 1.00
CA ASP A 45 -1.05 -16.94 2.22
C ASP A 45 -1.59 -16.15 3.41
N VAL A 46 -1.80 -16.84 4.52
CA VAL A 46 -2.06 -16.26 5.84
C VAL A 46 -0.89 -16.63 6.73
N TYR A 47 -0.21 -15.63 7.26
CA TYR A 47 1.04 -15.82 7.97
C TYR A 47 1.17 -14.86 9.15
N ILE A 48 2.07 -15.21 10.07
CA ILE A 48 2.38 -14.38 11.24
C ILE A 48 3.49 -13.40 10.84
N CYS A 49 3.28 -12.12 11.11
CA CYS A 49 4.24 -11.04 10.88
C CYS A 49 4.40 -10.16 12.11
N CYS A 50 5.29 -9.18 12.05
CA CYS A 50 5.50 -8.25 13.15
C CYS A 50 4.41 -7.17 13.16
N THR A 51 3.97 -6.77 14.34
CA THR A 51 3.00 -5.66 14.51
C THR A 51 3.57 -4.30 14.10
N LYS A 52 4.90 -4.15 14.02
CA LYS A 52 5.53 -2.91 13.54
C LYS A 52 5.31 -2.75 12.04
N ALA A 53 4.76 -1.60 11.63
CA ALA A 53 4.40 -1.32 10.22
C ALA A 53 5.56 -1.50 9.22
N ALA A 54 6.80 -1.17 9.60
CA ALA A 54 7.98 -1.37 8.74
C ALA A 54 8.35 -2.85 8.54
N CYS A 55 7.80 -3.76 9.36
CA CYS A 55 8.16 -5.18 9.42
C CYS A 55 6.98 -6.11 9.05
N SER A 56 5.76 -5.58 8.91
CA SER A 56 4.52 -6.35 8.78
C SER A 56 4.36 -7.13 7.46
N LYS A 57 5.29 -6.96 6.52
CA LYS A 57 5.30 -7.63 5.22
C LYS A 57 6.16 -8.90 5.17
N LYS A 58 6.94 -9.18 6.24
CA LYS A 58 7.79 -10.37 6.33
C LYS A 58 7.23 -11.35 7.35
N LYS A 59 7.29 -12.63 6.99
CA LYS A 59 6.88 -13.74 7.85
C LYS A 59 7.85 -13.90 9.01
N TYR A 60 7.33 -14.29 10.17
CA TYR A 60 8.13 -14.72 11.31
C TYR A 60 8.93 -15.98 10.94
N GLU A 61 10.20 -15.99 11.32
CA GLU A 61 11.12 -17.11 11.11
C GLU A 61 11.65 -17.50 12.49
N ASP A 62 11.61 -18.80 12.83
CA ASP A 62 12.10 -19.34 14.10
C ASP A 62 11.57 -18.62 15.38
N GLY A 63 10.34 -18.10 15.31
CA GLY A 63 9.69 -17.41 16.43
C GLY A 63 10.12 -15.95 16.62
N GLU A 64 10.87 -15.37 15.68
CA GLU A 64 11.30 -13.97 15.72
C GLU A 64 11.02 -13.23 14.41
N CYS A 65 10.89 -11.91 14.52
CA CYS A 65 10.78 -11.05 13.34
C CYS A 65 12.15 -10.96 12.63
N PRO A 66 12.28 -11.34 11.34
CA PRO A 66 13.55 -11.32 10.64
C PRO A 66 14.12 -9.90 10.39
N ASN A 67 13.32 -8.86 10.62
CA ASN A 67 13.74 -7.47 10.40
C ASN A 67 14.15 -6.74 11.69
N CYS A 68 13.57 -7.11 12.84
CA CYS A 68 13.83 -6.41 14.11
C CYS A 68 14.07 -7.33 15.30
N ALA A 69 14.15 -8.65 15.10
CA ALA A 69 14.36 -9.69 16.10
C ALA A 69 13.34 -9.71 17.27
N ALA A 70 12.21 -9.01 17.13
CA ALA A 70 11.17 -9.02 18.15
C ALA A 70 10.45 -10.37 18.21
N ARG A 71 10.25 -10.92 19.42
CA ARG A 71 9.63 -12.24 19.64
C ARG A 71 8.16 -12.13 20.06
N ASP A 72 7.82 -11.13 20.88
CA ASP A 72 6.48 -11.01 21.45
C ASP A 72 5.52 -10.09 20.65
N SER A 73 5.97 -9.61 19.49
CA SER A 73 5.32 -8.53 18.74
C SER A 73 4.72 -9.03 17.43
N HIS A 74 3.79 -9.99 17.49
CA HIS A 74 3.30 -10.71 16.32
C HIS A 74 1.79 -10.57 16.08
N GLN A 75 1.37 -10.64 14.82
CA GLN A 75 -0.03 -10.64 14.39
C GLN A 75 -0.21 -11.49 13.13
N ASN A 76 -1.43 -11.99 12.89
CA ASN A 76 -1.78 -12.60 11.62
C ASN A 76 -1.95 -11.52 10.54
N THR A 77 -1.47 -11.81 9.34
CA THR A 77 -1.63 -10.97 8.16
C THR A 77 -1.89 -11.86 6.94
N ALA A 78 -2.20 -11.23 5.81
CA ALA A 78 -2.47 -11.91 4.55
C ALA A 78 -1.65 -11.33 3.41
N ARG A 79 -1.42 -12.18 2.41
CA ARG A 79 -0.90 -11.79 1.10
C ARG A 79 -1.59 -12.61 0.03
N ALA A 80 -1.93 -11.99 -1.08
CA ALA A 80 -2.36 -12.69 -2.28
C ALA A 80 -1.56 -12.19 -3.49
N VAL A 81 -1.33 -13.10 -4.44
CA VAL A 81 -0.76 -12.82 -5.74
C VAL A 81 -1.86 -13.04 -6.79
N PHE A 82 -2.10 -12.02 -7.59
CA PHE A 82 -3.11 -11.99 -8.63
C PHE A 82 -2.46 -11.89 -10.00
N GLN A 83 -3.09 -12.52 -10.98
CA GLN A 83 -2.87 -12.25 -12.39
C GLN A 83 -3.89 -11.21 -12.84
N LEU A 84 -3.41 -10.08 -13.35
CA LEU A 84 -4.24 -9.06 -13.98
C LEU A 84 -4.51 -9.42 -15.43
N ARG A 85 -5.64 -8.92 -15.94
CA ARG A 85 -6.07 -9.12 -17.33
C ARG A 85 -5.07 -8.65 -18.40
N ASP A 86 -4.20 -7.71 -18.04
CA ASP A 86 -3.15 -7.21 -18.94
C ASP A 86 -1.87 -8.07 -18.92
N GLY A 87 -1.89 -9.22 -18.24
CA GLY A 87 -0.77 -10.14 -18.17
C GLY A 87 0.20 -9.88 -17.00
N ARG A 88 0.00 -8.83 -16.20
CA ARG A 88 0.89 -8.54 -15.06
C ARG A 88 0.52 -9.33 -13.82
N GLN A 89 1.54 -9.74 -13.06
CA GLN A 89 1.36 -10.30 -11.73
C GLN A 89 1.52 -9.23 -10.67
N VAL A 90 0.59 -9.20 -9.72
CA VAL A 90 0.59 -8.24 -8.64
C VAL A 90 0.39 -8.91 -7.29
N THR A 91 1.09 -8.41 -6.30
CA THR A 91 1.00 -8.82 -4.90
C THR A 91 0.23 -7.76 -4.14
N ALA A 92 -0.82 -8.17 -3.44
CA ALA A 92 -1.55 -7.37 -2.49
C ALA A 92 -1.26 -7.89 -1.07
N PHE A 93 -0.88 -6.99 -0.16
CA PHE A 93 -0.77 -7.32 1.26
C PHE A 93 -2.09 -6.98 1.95
N HIS A 94 -2.20 -7.32 3.24
CA HIS A 94 -3.42 -7.19 4.03
C HIS A 94 -4.19 -5.88 3.81
N ASP A 95 -3.53 -4.73 3.94
CA ASP A 95 -4.18 -3.42 3.80
C ASP A 95 -4.72 -3.19 2.38
N GLU A 96 -3.99 -3.64 1.35
CA GLU A 96 -4.45 -3.57 -0.04
C GLU A 96 -5.60 -4.55 -0.30
N LEU A 97 -5.56 -5.75 0.29
CA LEU A 97 -6.61 -6.74 0.17
C LEU A 97 -7.92 -6.25 0.80
N GLN A 98 -7.89 -5.63 1.97
CA GLN A 98 -9.08 -5.02 2.58
C GLN A 98 -9.70 -3.97 1.65
N LYS A 99 -8.87 -3.15 1.00
CA LYS A 99 -9.33 -2.14 0.03
C LYS A 99 -9.90 -2.77 -1.24
N LEU A 100 -9.24 -3.80 -1.77
CA LEU A 100 -9.71 -4.55 -2.95
C LEU A 100 -11.04 -5.24 -2.70
N LEU A 101 -11.23 -5.83 -1.52
CA LEU A 101 -12.44 -6.57 -1.16
C LEU A 101 -13.51 -5.69 -0.49
N ALA A 102 -13.19 -4.42 -0.20
CA ALA A 102 -14.01 -3.46 0.55
C ALA A 102 -14.67 -4.05 1.80
N ARG A 103 -13.89 -4.84 2.56
CA ARG A 103 -14.33 -5.52 3.80
C ARG A 103 -13.13 -5.85 4.67
N ASP A 104 -13.41 -6.14 5.94
CA ASP A 104 -12.44 -6.77 6.82
C ASP A 104 -12.19 -8.22 6.42
N LEU A 105 -10.94 -8.67 6.60
CA LEU A 105 -10.52 -10.02 6.22
C LEU A 105 -10.57 -10.95 7.41
N ASP A 106 -11.24 -12.08 7.25
CA ASP A 106 -11.07 -13.21 8.15
C ASP A 106 -9.72 -13.90 7.88
N LEU A 107 -8.83 -13.88 8.88
CA LEU A 107 -7.47 -14.44 8.85
C LEU A 107 -7.34 -15.73 9.69
N GLN A 108 -8.43 -16.45 9.95
CA GLN A 108 -8.35 -17.74 10.67
C GLN A 108 -7.61 -18.81 9.85
N SER A 109 -7.77 -18.83 8.52
CA SER A 109 -7.15 -19.82 7.64
C SER A 109 -6.93 -19.28 6.23
N ASN A 110 -6.06 -19.94 5.46
CA ASN A 110 -5.86 -19.58 4.05
C ASN A 110 -7.12 -19.88 3.22
N ASP A 111 -7.88 -20.91 3.57
CA ASP A 111 -9.12 -21.25 2.88
C ASP A 111 -10.18 -20.18 3.10
N SER A 112 -10.33 -19.67 4.33
CA SER A 112 -11.20 -18.53 4.65
C SER A 112 -10.85 -17.31 3.79
N LEU A 113 -9.55 -16.99 3.66
CA LEU A 113 -9.10 -15.88 2.81
C LEU A 113 -9.43 -16.13 1.34
N LEU A 114 -9.17 -17.33 0.84
CA LEU A 114 -9.41 -17.70 -0.56
C LEU A 114 -10.90 -17.59 -0.91
N THR A 115 -11.79 -18.13 -0.05
CA THR A 115 -13.25 -18.01 -0.24
C THR A 115 -13.69 -16.55 -0.30
N GLN A 116 -13.20 -15.69 0.61
CA GLN A 116 -13.55 -14.26 0.60
C GLN A 116 -13.11 -13.55 -0.70
N ILE A 117 -11.96 -13.92 -1.27
CA ILE A 117 -11.49 -13.37 -2.54
C ILE A 117 -12.36 -13.89 -3.69
N ILE A 118 -12.63 -15.20 -3.74
CA ILE A 118 -13.45 -15.84 -4.78
C ILE A 118 -14.85 -15.23 -4.82
N ASP A 119 -15.49 -15.04 -3.67
CA ASP A 119 -16.83 -14.44 -3.55
C ASP A 119 -16.89 -12.99 -4.05
N THR A 120 -15.73 -12.37 -4.25
CA THR A 120 -15.59 -10.98 -4.68
C THR A 120 -15.16 -10.87 -6.15
N LEU A 121 -14.84 -12.00 -6.81
CA LEU A 121 -14.48 -11.99 -8.23
C LEU A 121 -15.71 -11.67 -9.12
N PRO A 122 -15.51 -10.96 -10.25
CA PRO A 122 -14.26 -10.33 -10.67
C PRO A 122 -13.96 -9.05 -9.89
N ILE A 123 -12.70 -8.86 -9.47
CA ILE A 123 -12.28 -7.66 -8.73
C ILE A 123 -11.79 -6.60 -9.73
N LYS A 124 -12.41 -5.42 -9.69
CA LYS A 124 -12.01 -4.24 -10.46
C LYS A 124 -11.55 -3.14 -9.52
N PHE A 125 -10.42 -2.51 -9.84
CA PHE A 125 -9.87 -1.45 -9.00
C PHE A 125 -9.05 -0.47 -9.84
N THR A 126 -8.85 0.73 -9.31
CA THR A 126 -7.82 1.66 -9.78
C THR A 126 -6.68 1.69 -8.78
N GLY A 127 -5.46 1.84 -9.27
CA GLY A 127 -4.28 1.87 -8.41
C GLY A 127 -2.98 1.96 -9.18
N GLN A 128 -1.92 2.31 -8.47
CA GLN A 128 -0.57 2.31 -9.00
C GLN A 128 0.08 0.95 -8.72
N ILE A 129 0.78 0.40 -9.71
CA ILE A 129 1.54 -0.84 -9.57
C ILE A 129 3.02 -0.48 -9.64
N SER A 130 3.73 -0.70 -8.55
CA SER A 130 5.18 -0.45 -8.44
C SER A 130 5.84 -1.75 -7.99
N THR A 131 6.83 -2.24 -8.74
CA THR A 131 7.55 -3.50 -8.43
C THR A 131 6.59 -4.64 -8.05
N ASN A 132 5.57 -4.86 -8.88
CA ASN A 132 4.53 -5.87 -8.70
C ASN A 132 3.71 -5.73 -7.40
N THR A 133 3.76 -4.60 -6.70
CA THR A 133 2.94 -4.33 -5.53
C THR A 133 1.94 -3.24 -5.86
N ILE A 134 0.70 -3.41 -5.43
CA ILE A 134 -0.36 -2.42 -5.65
C ILE A 134 -0.29 -1.35 -4.56
N ARG A 135 -0.53 -0.09 -4.92
CA ARG A 135 -0.65 1.05 -4.01
C ARG A 135 -1.82 1.94 -4.41
N ASN A 136 -2.31 2.73 -3.46
CA ASN A 136 -3.41 3.68 -3.66
C ASN A 136 -4.65 3.02 -4.29
N VAL A 137 -5.00 1.83 -3.78
CA VAL A 137 -6.14 1.05 -4.27
C VAL A 137 -7.45 1.77 -3.98
N VAL A 138 -8.25 1.96 -5.03
CA VAL A 138 -9.66 2.35 -4.93
C VAL A 138 -10.48 1.30 -5.67
N ARG A 139 -11.40 0.64 -4.95
CA ARG A 139 -12.31 -0.33 -5.55
C ARG A 139 -13.34 0.39 -6.44
N LYS A 140 -13.66 -0.19 -7.59
CA LYS A 140 -14.76 0.26 -8.46
C LYS A 140 -16.03 -0.55 -8.27
#